data_AF-T1G390-F1
#
_entry.id   AF-T1G390-F1
#
_cell.length_a   1.000
_cell.length_b   1.000
_cell.length_c   1.000
_cell.angle_alpha   90.00
_cell.angle_beta   90.00
_cell.angle_gamma   90.00
#
_symmetry.space_group_name_H-M   'P 1'
#
loop_
_entity.id
_entity.type
_entity.pdbx_description
1 polymer ?
#
loop_
_entity_poly.entity_id
_entity_poly.type
_entity_poly.pdbx_seq_one_letter_code
_entity_poly.pdbx_strand_id
1 'polypeptide(L)'
;MIVIYAFIYVFGFTGNLLIVKVSFSILKQNSAISSSRYILNLAIADIFLIKTLPLTCYATYYNYWPFGDVGCKSLYGVREINRIDGIYTLVFLSFDRFCA
;
A
#
# COMPACT_ATOMS: atom_id res chain seq x y z
N MET A 1 -16.76 -11.62 -4.74
CA MET A 1 -15.46 -11.60 -4.03
C MET A 1 -14.27 -11.64 -4.98
N ILE A 2 -14.15 -12.63 -5.88
CA ILE A 2 -13.03 -12.70 -6.86
C ILE A 2 -12.97 -11.46 -7.77
N VAL A 3 -14.11 -11.03 -8.32
CA VAL A 3 -14.17 -9.84 -9.20
C VAL A 3 -13.70 -8.57 -8.46
N ILE A 4 -14.05 -8.43 -7.18
CA ILE A 4 -13.62 -7.29 -6.35
C ILE A 4 -12.10 -7.35 -6.14
N TYR A 5 -11.55 -8.51 -5.77
CA TYR A 5 -10.10 -8.65 -5.60
C TYR A 5 -9.33 -8.43 -6.90
N ALA A 6 -9.82 -8.92 -8.04
CA ALA A 6 -9.22 -8.68 -9.34
C ALA A 6 -9.25 -7.19 -9.70
N PHE A 7 -10.38 -6.51 -9.45
CA PHE A 7 -10.51 -5.07 -9.69
C PHE A 7 -9.55 -4.28 -8.81
N ILE A 8 -9.52 -4.53 -7.50
CA ILE A 8 -8.59 -3.87 -6.56
C ILE A 8 -7.14 -4.14 -6.97
N TYR A 9 -6.83 -5.37 -7.40
CA TYR A 9 -5.48 -5.71 -7.85
C TYR A 9 -5.07 -4.90 -9.07
N VAL A 10 -5.89 -4.87 -10.13
CA VAL A 10 -5.55 -4.18 -11.38
C VAL A 10 -5.47 -2.66 -11.16
N PHE A 11 -6.53 -2.06 -10.63
CA PHE A 11 -6.60 -0.61 -10.46
C PHE A 11 -5.68 -0.12 -9.35
N GLY A 12 -5.60 -0.84 -8.24
CA GLY A 12 -4.71 -0.50 -7.14
C GLY A 12 -3.25 -0.62 -7.55
N PHE A 13 -2.87 -1.67 -8.28
CA PHE A 13 -1.47 -1.85 -8.71
C PHE A 13 -1.07 -0.78 -9.71
N THR A 14 -1.89 -0.55 -10.74
CA THR A 14 -1.59 0.45 -11.77
C THR A 14 -1.57 1.87 -11.19
N GLY A 15 -2.55 2.24 -10.36
CA GLY A 15 -2.62 3.54 -9.70
C GLY A 15 -1.42 3.81 -8.80
N ASN A 16 -1.09 2.88 -7.89
CA ASN A 16 0.06 3.06 -7.00
C ASN A 16 1.40 3.04 -7.73
N LEU A 17 1.53 2.27 -8.81
CA LEU A 17 2.74 2.29 -9.63
C LEU A 17 2.95 3.64 -10.33
N LEU A 18 1.86 4.28 -10.78
CA LEU A 18 1.93 5.64 -11.33
C LEU A 18 2.36 6.66 -10.26
N ILE A 19 1.81 6.56 -9.04
CA ILE A 19 2.20 7.42 -7.91
C ILE A 19 3.69 7.25 -7.62
N VAL A 20 4.21 6.03 -7.56
CA VAL A 20 5.64 5.77 -7.35
C VAL A 20 6.49 6.46 -8.42
N LYS A 21 6.13 6.32 -9.70
CA LYS A 21 6.86 6.94 -10.82
C LYS A 21 6.86 8.47 -10.72
N VAL A 22 5.70 9.06 -10.47
CA VAL A 22 5.55 10.52 -10.38
C VAL A 22 6.29 11.07 -9.16
N SER A 23 6.09 10.48 -7.98
CA SER A 23 6.77 10.88 -6.74
C SER A 23 8.28 10.74 -6.86
N PHE A 24 8.78 9.67 -7.49
CA PHE A 24 10.22 9.50 -7.73
C PHE A 24 10.78 10.56 -8.68
N SER A 25 10.03 10.91 -9.73
CA SER A 25 10.41 12.00 -10.65
C SER A 25 10.46 13.36 -9.93
N ILE A 26 9.48 13.67 -9.08
CA ILE A 26 9.43 14.90 -8.30
C ILE A 26 10.60 14.98 -7.32
N LEU A 27 10.88 13.88 -6.60
CA LEU A 27 12.02 13.80 -5.66
C LEU A 27 13.37 13.99 -6.37
N LYS A 28 13.49 13.49 -7.61
CA LYS A 28 14.72 13.62 -8.42
C LYS A 28 14.97 15.05 -8.91
N GLN A 29 13.93 15.87 -9.06
CA GLN A 29 14.00 17.17 -9.77
C GLN A 29 14.22 18.39 -8.85
N ASN A 30 14.56 18.17 -7.56
CA ASN A 30 14.87 19.20 -6.55
C ASN A 30 13.69 20.09 -6.11
N SER A 31 12.73 19.51 -5.40
CA SER A 31 12.08 20.23 -4.29
C SER A 31 11.68 19.26 -3.20
N ALA A 32 12.33 19.40 -2.04
CA ALA A 32 12.20 18.56 -0.86
C ALA A 32 10.88 18.80 -0.12
N ILE A 33 9.75 18.57 -0.79
CA ILE A 33 8.44 18.52 -0.13
C ILE A 33 8.42 17.23 0.69
N SER A 34 8.43 17.36 2.02
CA SER A 34 8.36 16.24 2.97
C SER A 34 7.21 15.29 2.63
N SER A 35 6.08 15.84 2.21
CA SER A 35 4.86 15.14 1.78
C SER A 35 5.07 14.18 0.59
N SER A 36 5.94 14.49 -0.38
CA SER A 36 6.22 13.60 -1.52
C SER A 36 6.93 12.32 -1.11
N ARG A 37 7.73 12.35 -0.02
CA ARG A 37 8.39 11.15 0.53
C ARG A 37 7.39 10.24 1.25
N TYR A 38 6.48 10.81 2.04
CA TYR A 38 5.44 10.03 2.70
C TYR A 38 4.48 9.38 1.69
N ILE A 39 4.08 10.13 0.65
CA ILE A 39 3.26 9.59 -0.45
C ILE A 39 3.97 8.45 -1.18
N LEU A 40 5.30 8.56 -1.40
CA LEU A 40 6.07 7.48 -2.01
C LEU A 40 6.11 6.23 -1.11
N ASN A 41 6.34 6.40 0.20
CA ASN A 41 6.35 5.28 1.15
C ASN A 41 5.00 4.56 1.17
N LEU A 42 3.91 5.33 1.25
CA LEU A 42 2.55 4.82 1.24
C LEU A 42 2.24 4.03 -0.04
N ALA A 43 2.61 4.57 -1.21
CA ALA A 43 2.38 3.88 -2.49
C ALA A 43 3.17 2.56 -2.59
N ILE A 44 4.38 2.50 -2.02
CA ILE A 44 5.16 1.26 -1.95
C ILE A 44 4.48 0.26 -1.01
N ALA A 45 4.02 0.69 0.16
CA ALA A 45 3.30 -0.14 1.11
C ALA A 45 2.01 -0.70 0.51
N ASP A 46 1.26 0.11 -0.24
CA ASP A 46 0.05 -0.31 -0.96
C ASP A 46 0.35 -1.38 -2.00
N ILE A 47 1.45 -1.26 -2.77
CA ILE A 47 1.87 -2.29 -3.73
C ILE A 47 2.16 -3.62 -3.00
N PHE A 48 2.81 -3.59 -1.84
CA PHE A 48 3.02 -4.79 -1.03
C PHE A 48 1.71 -5.39 -0.55
N LEU A 49 0.78 -4.57 -0.05
CA LEU A 49 -0.56 -5.01 0.34
C LEU A 49 -1.29 -5.65 -0.84
N ILE A 50 -1.29 -5.02 -2.01
CA ILE A 50 -1.96 -5.52 -3.21
C ILE A 50 -1.42 -6.88 -3.64
N LYS A 51 -0.11 -7.12 -3.49
CA LYS A 51 0.49 -8.44 -3.74
C LYS A 51 -0.01 -9.54 -2.80
N THR A 52 -0.53 -9.19 -1.61
CA THR A 52 -1.15 -10.17 -0.69
C THR A 52 -2.61 -10.50 -1.04
N LEU A 53 -3.27 -9.72 -1.91
CA LEU A 53 -4.64 -9.99 -2.36
C LEU A 53 -4.83 -11.34 -3.05
N PRO A 54 -3.99 -11.80 -3.99
CA PRO A 54 -4.16 -13.12 -4.59
C PRO A 54 -4.05 -14.26 -3.56
N LEU A 55 -3.14 -14.17 -2.58
CA LEU A 55 -3.06 -15.13 -1.49
C LEU A 55 -4.33 -15.13 -0.64
N THR A 56 -4.85 -13.94 -0.34
CA THR A 56 -6.12 -13.78 0.37
C THR A 56 -7.27 -14.39 -0.42
N CYS A 57 -7.35 -14.11 -1.72
CA CYS A 57 -8.38 -14.63 -2.61
C CYS A 57 -8.36 -16.15 -2.64
N TYR A 58 -7.17 -16.75 -2.74
CA TYR A 58 -6.99 -18.20 -2.67
C TYR A 58 -7.52 -18.74 -1.33
N ALA A 59 -7.09 -18.13 -0.22
CA ALA A 59 -7.47 -18.56 1.12
C ALA A 59 -8.98 -18.52 1.35
N THR A 60 -9.64 -17.44 0.88
CA THR A 60 -11.10 -17.28 0.98
C THR A 60 -11.85 -18.22 0.05
N TYR A 61 -11.34 -18.48 -1.16
CA TYR A 61 -12.01 -19.37 -2.11
C TYR A 61 -11.96 -20.84 -1.67
N TYR A 62 -10.79 -21.31 -1.23
CA TYR A 62 -10.60 -22.69 -0.79
C TYR A 62 -10.93 -22.91 0.70
N ASN A 63 -11.27 -21.84 1.44
CA ASN A 63 -11.44 -21.86 2.90
C ASN A 63 -10.27 -22.54 3.64
N TYR A 64 -9.06 -22.40 3.08
CA TYR A 64 -7.87 -23.09 3.55
C TYR A 64 -6.62 -22.24 3.27
N TRP A 65 -5.72 -22.19 4.26
CA TRP A 65 -4.46 -21.46 4.15
C TRP A 65 -3.27 -22.43 4.02
N PRO A 66 -2.59 -22.48 2.85
CA PRO A 66 -1.51 -23.44 2.61
C PRO A 66 -0.13 -22.97 3.11
N PHE A 67 0.08 -21.68 3.38
CA PHE A 67 1.41 -21.11 3.68
C PHE A 67 1.81 -21.19 5.16
N GLY A 68 1.08 -21.97 5.97
CA GLY A 68 1.35 -22.15 7.40
C GLY A 68 1.22 -20.87 8.25
N ASP A 69 1.58 -20.97 9.53
CA ASP A 69 1.41 -19.91 10.52
C ASP A 69 2.27 -18.66 10.21
N VAL A 70 3.51 -18.87 9.75
CA VAL A 70 4.41 -17.77 9.36
C VAL A 70 3.79 -16.94 8.24
N GLY A 71 3.30 -17.57 7.16
CA GLY A 71 2.66 -16.86 6.06
C GLY A 71 1.40 -16.11 6.50
N CYS A 72 0.60 -16.69 7.40
CA CYS A 72 -0.60 -16.05 7.93
C CYS A 72 -0.24 -14.78 8.74
N LYS A 73 0.72 -14.89 9.66
CA LYS A 73 1.22 -13.77 10.47
C LYS A 73 1.86 -12.68 9.60
N SER A 74 2.64 -13.06 8.58
CA SER A 74 3.22 -12.10 7.64
C SER A 74 2.15 -11.35 6.85
N LEU A 75 1.12 -12.04 6.34
CA LEU A 75 0.02 -11.41 5.60
C LEU A 75 -0.77 -10.44 6.49
N TYR A 76 -1.07 -10.85 7.73
CA TYR A 76 -1.70 -9.98 8.72
C TYR A 76 -0.81 -8.77 9.06
N GLY A 77 0.48 -9.00 9.27
CA GLY A 77 1.46 -7.94 9.56
C GLY A 77 1.55 -6.91 8.43
N VAL A 78 1.64 -7.34 7.17
CA VAL A 78 1.66 -6.42 6.01
C VAL A 78 0.41 -5.55 5.96
N ARG A 79 -0.76 -6.12 6.28
CA ARG A 79 -2.03 -5.36 6.31
C ARG A 79 -2.05 -4.31 7.41
N GLU A 80 -1.65 -4.67 8.62
CA GLU A 80 -1.62 -3.71 9.73
C GLU A 80 -0.57 -2.62 9.50
N ILE A 81 0.61 -2.97 8.98
CA ILE A 81 1.65 -1.99 8.62
C ILE A 81 1.10 -1.00 7.60
N ASN A 82 0.44 -1.47 6.54
CA ASN A 82 -0.15 -0.59 5.53
C ASN A 82 -1.22 0.36 6.13
N ARG A 83 -2.08 -0.17 7.00
CA ARG A 83 -3.10 0.63 7.70
C ARG A 83 -2.45 1.74 8.55
N ILE A 84 -1.42 1.38 9.32
CA ILE A 84 -0.70 2.30 10.20
C ILE A 84 0.04 3.37 9.38
N ASP A 85 0.71 2.98 8.30
CA ASP A 85 1.43 3.90 7.40
C ASP A 85 0.48 4.91 6.75
N GLY A 86 -0.72 4.47 6.33
CA GLY A 86 -1.76 5.36 5.82
C GLY A 86 -2.23 6.39 6.84
N ILE A 87 -2.45 5.98 8.09
CA ILE A 87 -2.84 6.89 9.18
C ILE A 87 -1.73 7.92 9.43
N TYR A 88 -0.48 7.48 9.57
CA TYR A 88 0.64 8.39 9.81
C TYR A 88 0.84 9.36 8.65
N THR A 89 0.72 8.90 7.40
CA THR A 89 0.82 9.76 6.22
C THR A 89 -0.23 10.88 6.25
N LEU A 90 -1.49 10.54 6.57
CA LEU A 90 -2.56 11.54 6.70
C LEU A 90 -2.33 12.51 7.85
N VAL A 91 -1.85 12.02 8.99
CA VAL A 91 -1.50 12.87 10.14
C VAL A 91 -0.39 13.85 9.77
N PHE A 92 0.70 13.39 9.15
CA PHE A 92 1.80 14.26 8.75
C PHE A 92 1.39 15.26 7.68
N LEU A 93 0.58 14.86 6.69
CA LEU A 93 0.06 15.78 5.68
C LEU A 93 -0.86 16.86 6.29
N SER A 94 -1.66 16.48 7.29
CA SER A 94 -2.53 17.43 7.99
C SER A 94 -1.72 18.40 8.85
N PHE A 95 -0.67 17.90 9.50
CA PHE A 95 0.25 18.70 10.29
C PHE A 95 1.03 19.69 9.41
N ASP A 96 1.55 19.25 8.26
CA ASP A 96 2.23 20.09 7.27
C ASP A 96 1.34 21.27 6.83
N ARG A 97 0.06 21.01 6.57
CA ARG A 97 -0.93 22.05 6.24
C ARG A 97 -1.27 22.99 7.41
N PHE A 98 -1.19 22.51 8.65
CA PHE A 98 -1.46 23.33 9.82
C PHE A 98 -0.30 24.29 10.13
N CYS A 99 0.93 23.91 9.82
CA CYS A 99 2.12 24.71 10.06
C CYS A 99 2.49 25.68 8.92
N ALA A 100 1.84 25.57 7.75
CA ALA A 100 1.97 26.49 6.63
C ALA A 100 1.04 27.70 6.77
#